data_AF-A0A952JXJ8-F1
#
_entry.id   AF-A0A952JXJ8-F1
#
_cell.length_a   1.000
_cell.length_b   1.000
_cell.length_c   1.000
_cell.angle_alpha   90.00
_cell.angle_beta   90.00
_cell.angle_gamma   90.00
#
_symmetry.space_group_name_H-M   'P 1'
#
loop_
_entity.id
_entity.type
_entity.pdbx_description
1 polymer ?
#
loop_
_entity_poly.entity_id
_entity_poly.type
_entity_poly.pdbx_seq_one_letter_code
_entity_poly.pdbx_strand_id
1 'polypeptide(L)'
;MRPDISVSHLVKVDFFKSQLIFWLIGATDGHAKNFSIFLSPGGRFRLTPFYDVLTAQPSLDARQIRRNQSKVAMALGKNRKYRIFDIHGRHFVETGRAAGLSRTLIRHAIDEIRDSFESAFAELEKELALDFPLHIHSSVYAAARTRLAQLKTADAEL
;
A
#
# COMPACT_ATOMS: atom_id res chain seq x y z
N MET A 1 5.61 -24.88 20.59
CA MET A 1 5.34 -25.05 19.14
C MET A 1 5.77 -23.77 18.45
N ARG A 2 6.83 -23.78 17.63
CA ARG A 2 7.27 -22.57 16.90
C ARG A 2 6.29 -22.35 15.74
N PRO A 3 5.77 -21.13 15.50
CA PRO A 3 4.96 -20.86 14.32
C PRO A 3 5.79 -21.18 13.07
N ASP A 4 5.17 -21.82 12.09
CA ASP A 4 5.80 -22.10 10.80
C ASP A 4 6.32 -20.78 10.20
N ILE A 5 7.64 -20.74 9.98
CA ILE A 5 8.38 -19.58 9.49
C ILE A 5 7.83 -19.17 8.11
N SER A 6 7.30 -20.10 7.31
CA SER A 6 6.74 -19.80 5.97
C SER A 6 5.47 -18.94 6.05
N VAL A 7 4.56 -19.25 6.99
CA VAL A 7 3.28 -18.54 7.17
C VAL A 7 3.51 -17.12 7.70
N SER A 8 4.53 -16.94 8.54
CA SER A 8 4.87 -15.61 9.09
C SER A 8 5.33 -14.62 8.01
N HIS A 9 6.08 -15.08 7.01
CA HIS A 9 6.57 -14.20 5.94
C HIS A 9 5.47 -13.77 4.99
N LEU A 10 4.51 -14.66 4.67
CA LEU A 10 3.37 -14.32 3.82
C LEU A 10 2.53 -13.20 4.45
N VAL A 11 2.20 -13.31 5.74
CA VAL A 11 1.47 -12.25 6.46
C VAL A 11 2.22 -10.92 6.42
N LYS A 12 3.55 -10.93 6.58
CA LYS A 12 4.36 -9.71 6.51
C LYS A 12 4.40 -9.12 5.10
N VAL A 13 4.49 -9.95 4.06
CA VAL A 13 4.49 -9.50 2.67
C VAL A 13 3.14 -8.90 2.29
N ASP A 14 2.03 -9.55 2.65
CA ASP A 14 0.68 -9.05 2.37
C ASP A 14 0.43 -7.71 3.07
N PHE A 15 0.82 -7.60 4.34
CA PHE A 15 0.75 -6.35 5.08
C PHE A 15 1.66 -5.27 4.49
N PHE A 16 2.86 -5.64 4.04
CA PHE A 16 3.78 -4.71 3.39
C PHE A 16 3.20 -4.17 2.07
N LYS A 17 2.64 -5.06 1.23
CA LYS A 17 1.96 -4.68 -0.01
C LYS A 17 0.78 -3.75 0.25
N SER A 18 -0.01 -4.00 1.29
CA SER A 18 -1.14 -3.12 1.61
C SER A 18 -0.70 -1.69 1.94
N GLN A 19 0.39 -1.50 2.68
CA GLN A 19 0.94 -0.17 2.94
C GLN A 19 1.37 0.55 1.65
N LEU A 20 1.92 -0.20 0.69
CA LEU A 20 2.33 0.33 -0.60
C LEU A 20 1.12 0.73 -1.45
N ILE A 21 0.10 -0.12 -1.50
CA ILE A 21 -1.17 0.15 -2.20
C ILE A 21 -1.89 1.36 -1.58
N PHE A 22 -1.99 1.42 -0.25
CA PHE A 22 -2.63 2.54 0.46
C PHE A 22 -1.94 3.87 0.13
N TRP A 23 -0.61 3.89 0.11
CA TRP A 23 0.13 5.07 -0.33
C TRP A 23 -0.12 5.41 -1.82
N LEU A 24 -0.11 4.42 -2.72
CA LEU A 24 -0.37 4.63 -4.15
C LEU A 24 -1.71 5.32 -4.39
N ILE A 25 -2.78 4.78 -3.81
CA ILE A 25 -4.13 5.32 -4.03
C ILE A 25 -4.45 6.54 -3.16
N GLY A 26 -3.56 6.92 -2.24
CA GLY A 26 -3.81 8.03 -1.31
C GLY A 26 -4.84 7.70 -0.24
N ALA A 27 -4.87 6.46 0.24
CA ALA A 27 -5.68 6.03 1.37
C ALA A 27 -5.03 6.48 2.69
N THR A 28 -5.74 7.35 3.42
CA THR A 28 -5.20 8.01 4.62
C THR A 28 -5.63 7.35 5.93
N ASP A 29 -6.65 6.49 5.92
CA ASP A 29 -7.28 5.93 7.14
C ASP A 29 -6.91 4.46 7.45
N GLY A 30 -5.81 3.96 6.87
CA GLY A 30 -5.31 2.60 7.12
C GLY A 30 -4.66 2.41 8.49
N HIS A 31 -5.32 2.80 9.59
CA HIS A 31 -4.81 2.63 10.96
C HIS A 31 -5.06 1.22 11.50
N ALA A 32 -4.52 0.92 12.69
CA ALA A 32 -4.47 -0.44 13.24
C ALA A 32 -5.84 -1.17 13.30
N LYS A 33 -6.95 -0.44 13.47
CA LYS A 33 -8.30 -1.04 13.57
C LYS A 33 -8.85 -1.57 12.22
N ASN A 34 -8.25 -1.19 11.09
CA ASN A 34 -8.62 -1.66 9.74
C ASN A 34 -7.91 -2.99 9.38
N PHE A 35 -7.17 -3.56 10.32
CA PHE A 35 -6.50 -4.84 10.16
C PHE A 35 -6.98 -5.79 11.25
N SER A 36 -7.36 -6.98 10.83
CA SER A 36 -7.77 -8.05 11.74
C SER A 36 -7.00 -9.34 11.41
N ILE A 37 -6.97 -10.26 12.37
CA ILE A 37 -6.37 -11.58 12.20
C ILE A 37 -7.37 -12.67 12.55
N PHE A 38 -7.34 -13.76 11.81
CA PHE A 38 -7.95 -15.01 12.25
C PHE A 38 -7.00 -15.74 13.17
N LEU A 39 -7.50 -16.16 14.33
CA LEU A 39 -6.78 -17.03 15.26
C LEU A 39 -7.03 -18.49 14.90
N SER A 40 -5.99 -19.32 14.97
CA SER A 40 -6.06 -20.75 14.70
C SER A 40 -5.35 -21.56 15.79
N PRO A 41 -5.75 -22.83 16.01
CA PRO A 41 -5.14 -23.66 17.03
C PRO A 41 -3.60 -23.73 16.96
N GLY A 42 -2.97 -23.75 18.14
CA GLY A 42 -1.51 -23.78 18.27
C GLY A 42 -0.83 -22.42 18.12
N GLY A 43 -1.54 -21.32 18.39
CA GLY A 43 -0.97 -19.96 18.35
C GLY A 43 -0.70 -19.43 16.95
N ARG A 44 -1.31 -20.07 15.94
CA ARG A 44 -1.20 -19.66 14.53
C ARG A 44 -2.20 -18.55 14.24
N PHE A 45 -1.83 -17.67 13.32
CA PHE A 45 -2.70 -16.61 12.86
C PHE A 45 -2.47 -16.34 11.37
N ARG A 46 -3.49 -15.75 10.73
CA ARG A 46 -3.41 -15.21 9.36
C ARG A 46 -4.17 -13.90 9.29
N LEU A 47 -3.86 -13.05 8.31
CA LEU A 47 -4.63 -11.83 8.06
C LEU A 47 -6.06 -12.19 7.62
N THR A 48 -7.02 -11.37 8.04
CA THR A 48 -8.31 -11.27 7.35
C THR A 48 -8.11 -10.56 6.00
N PRO A 49 -9.06 -10.67 5.05
CA PRO A 49 -9.09 -9.74 3.93
C PRO A 49 -9.02 -8.29 4.41
N PHE A 50 -8.40 -7.40 3.62
CA PHE A 50 -8.38 -5.98 3.92
C PHE A 50 -9.77 -5.38 3.72
N TYR A 51 -10.15 -4.44 4.58
CA TYR A 51 -11.44 -3.76 4.56
C TYR A 51 -11.23 -2.27 4.89
N ASP A 52 -12.29 -1.47 4.73
CA ASP A 52 -12.28 -0.03 5.00
C ASP A 52 -11.14 0.71 4.28
N VAL A 53 -10.96 0.42 2.99
CA VAL A 53 -9.98 1.08 2.13
C VAL A 53 -10.67 2.25 1.43
N LEU A 54 -10.34 3.48 1.84
CA LEU A 54 -10.90 4.69 1.26
C LEU A 54 -9.78 5.67 0.88
N THR A 55 -9.85 6.20 -0.34
CA THR A 55 -8.93 7.22 -0.83
C THR A 55 -9.39 8.63 -0.46
N ALA A 56 -8.46 9.51 -0.11
CA ALA A 56 -8.69 10.95 0.04
C ALA A 56 -8.30 11.74 -1.22
N GLN A 57 -7.92 11.07 -2.31
CA GLN A 57 -7.33 11.68 -3.50
C GLN A 57 -8.26 12.67 -4.21
N PRO A 58 -9.55 12.38 -4.46
CA PRO A 58 -10.44 13.34 -5.12
C PRO A 58 -10.61 14.63 -4.31
N SER A 59 -10.75 14.53 -2.99
CA SER A 59 -10.83 15.70 -2.10
C SER A 59 -9.53 16.51 -2.05
N LEU A 60 -8.38 15.85 -2.17
CA LEU A 60 -7.08 16.52 -2.30
C LEU A 60 -6.99 17.30 -3.61
N ASP A 61 -7.41 16.70 -4.74
CA ASP A 61 -7.40 17.35 -6.06
C ASP A 61 -8.37 18.54 -6.11
N ALA A 62 -9.54 18.40 -5.48
CA ALA A 62 -10.53 19.46 -5.29
C ALA A 62 -10.10 20.54 -4.27
N ARG A 63 -8.88 20.45 -3.70
CA ARG A 63 -8.33 21.36 -2.69
C ARG A 63 -9.16 21.46 -1.40
N GLN A 64 -10.02 20.47 -1.14
CA GLN A 64 -10.78 20.37 0.11
C GLN A 64 -9.88 19.93 1.27
N ILE A 65 -8.78 19.24 0.96
CA ILE A 65 -7.75 18.83 1.92
C ILE A 65 -6.42 19.43 1.50
N ARG A 66 -5.65 19.97 2.46
CA ARG A 66 -4.31 20.51 2.16
C ARG A 66 -3.32 19.37 1.94
N ARG A 67 -2.34 19.58 1.05
CA ARG A 67 -1.26 18.60 0.79
C ARG A 67 -0.53 18.15 2.06
N ASN A 68 -0.35 19.03 3.04
CA ASN A 68 0.32 18.71 4.30
C ASN A 68 -0.54 17.85 5.27
N GLN A 69 -1.85 17.75 5.02
CA GLN A 69 -2.79 16.91 5.75
C GLN A 69 -2.96 15.52 5.10
N SER A 70 -2.57 15.37 3.83
CA SER A 70 -2.57 14.08 3.14
C SER A 70 -1.44 13.18 3.66
N LYS A 71 -1.78 12.32 4.63
CA LYS A 71 -0.84 11.46 5.36
C LYS A 71 -1.34 10.03 5.40
N VAL A 72 -0.43 9.06 5.25
CA VAL A 72 -0.71 7.66 5.59
C VAL A 72 -0.84 7.52 7.11
N ALA A 73 -1.63 6.56 7.57
CA ALA A 73 -1.83 6.31 9.00
C ALA A 73 -0.57 5.73 9.68
N MET A 74 0.18 4.90 8.95
CA MET A 74 1.41 4.25 9.44
C MET A 74 2.62 4.79 8.71
N ALA A 75 3.64 5.20 9.48
CA ALA A 75 4.82 5.85 8.93
C ALA A 75 5.73 4.87 8.17
N LEU A 76 6.42 5.38 7.15
CA LEU A 76 7.38 4.62 6.35
C LEU A 76 8.80 5.20 6.46
N GLY A 77 9.80 4.32 6.31
CA GLY A 77 11.21 4.64 6.36
C GLY A 77 11.77 4.92 7.76
N LYS A 78 13.09 5.04 7.83
CA LYS A 78 13.85 5.25 9.08
C LYS A 78 13.44 6.54 9.80
N ASN A 79 13.09 7.58 9.04
CA ASN A 79 12.71 8.90 9.56
C ASN A 79 11.19 9.12 9.65
N ARG A 80 10.40 8.04 9.75
CA ARG A 80 8.95 8.07 9.97
C ARG A 80 8.20 9.05 9.07
N LYS A 81 8.24 8.83 7.75
CA LYS A 81 7.50 9.65 6.78
C LYS A 81 6.02 9.30 6.82
N TYR A 82 5.21 10.32 7.06
CA TYR A 82 3.74 10.23 7.05
C TYR A 82 3.13 10.88 5.81
N ARG A 83 3.68 12.02 5.35
CA ARG A 83 3.07 12.76 4.23
C ARG A 83 3.27 11.97 2.95
N ILE A 84 2.19 11.78 2.21
CA ILE A 84 2.19 10.97 0.98
C ILE A 84 3.25 11.47 -0.02
N PHE A 85 3.45 12.78 -0.10
CA PHE A 85 4.42 13.41 -1.01
C PHE A 85 5.88 13.31 -0.56
N ASP A 86 6.15 12.97 0.71
CA ASP A 86 7.51 12.80 1.24
C ASP A 86 7.98 11.34 1.09
N ILE A 87 7.07 10.42 0.76
CA ILE A 87 7.29 8.98 0.66
C ILE A 87 7.74 8.60 -0.76
N HIS A 88 8.67 7.66 -0.84
CA HIS A 88 9.37 7.23 -2.04
C HIS A 88 9.76 5.76 -1.86
N GLY A 89 10.06 5.04 -2.95
CA GLY A 89 10.47 3.62 -2.95
C GLY A 89 11.51 3.25 -1.87
N ARG A 90 12.56 4.06 -1.68
CA ARG A 90 13.58 3.79 -0.64
C ARG A 90 12.99 3.64 0.78
N HIS A 91 11.93 4.38 1.11
CA HIS A 91 11.28 4.31 2.42
C HIS A 91 10.54 2.99 2.63
N PHE A 92 10.01 2.39 1.56
CA PHE A 92 9.44 1.04 1.64
C PHE A 92 10.52 -0.01 1.87
N VAL A 93 11.68 0.10 1.21
CA VAL A 93 12.80 -0.82 1.43
C VAL A 93 13.32 -0.73 2.87
N GLU A 94 13.47 0.49 3.39
CA GLU A 94 13.82 0.76 4.79
C GLU A 94 12.82 0.10 5.76
N THR A 95 11.51 0.29 5.54
CA THR A 95 10.46 -0.31 6.39
C THR A 95 10.44 -1.84 6.29
N GLY A 96 10.50 -2.40 5.08
CA GLY A 96 10.46 -3.84 4.86
C GLY A 96 11.63 -4.55 5.57
N ARG A 97 12.83 -3.97 5.49
CA ARG A 97 14.01 -4.46 6.21
C ARG A 97 13.81 -4.41 7.72
N ALA A 98 13.31 -3.29 8.25
CA ALA A 98 13.02 -3.15 9.68
C ALA A 98 11.95 -4.14 10.17
N ALA A 99 10.99 -4.52 9.31
CA ALA A 99 9.99 -5.55 9.58
C ALA A 99 10.54 -7.00 9.46
N GLY A 100 11.80 -7.17 9.08
CA GLY A 100 12.47 -8.45 8.91
C GLY A 100 12.14 -9.17 7.60
N LEU A 101 11.70 -8.45 6.56
CA LEU A 101 11.59 -9.00 5.21
C LEU A 101 12.97 -9.03 4.54
N SER A 102 13.24 -10.10 3.78
CA SER A 102 14.46 -10.18 2.97
C SER A 102 14.41 -9.21 1.80
N ARG A 103 15.58 -8.79 1.32
CA ARG A 103 15.73 -7.94 0.13
C ARG A 103 14.98 -8.51 -1.09
N THR A 104 15.04 -9.83 -1.27
CA THR A 104 14.33 -10.54 -2.34
C THR A 104 12.81 -10.41 -2.22
N LEU A 105 12.25 -10.61 -1.02
CA LEU A 105 10.80 -10.50 -0.80
C LEU A 105 10.31 -9.05 -1.00
N ILE A 106 11.09 -8.06 -0.55
CA ILE A 106 10.77 -6.65 -0.76
C ILE A 106 10.80 -6.32 -2.25
N ARG A 107 11.84 -6.75 -2.98
CA ARG A 107 11.95 -6.54 -4.42
C ARG A 107 10.77 -7.15 -5.16
N HIS A 108 10.48 -8.43 -4.90
CA HIS A 108 9.36 -9.13 -5.51
C HIS A 108 8.03 -8.41 -5.24
N ALA A 109 7.77 -7.97 -4.01
CA ALA A 109 6.52 -7.28 -3.68
C ALA A 109 6.38 -5.92 -4.39
N ILE A 110 7.48 -5.18 -4.57
CA ILE A 110 7.49 -3.90 -5.29
C ILE A 110 7.30 -4.13 -6.79
N ASP A 111 8.03 -5.08 -7.37
CA ASP A 111 7.99 -5.37 -8.81
C ASP A 111 6.62 -5.93 -9.20
N GLU A 112 6.03 -6.83 -8.40
CA GLU A 112 4.67 -7.34 -8.63
C GLU A 112 3.62 -6.22 -8.69
N ILE A 113 3.71 -5.21 -7.82
CA ILE A 113 2.80 -4.06 -7.85
C ILE A 113 3.06 -3.17 -9.07
N ARG A 114 4.32 -2.99 -9.48
CA ARG A 114 4.65 -2.22 -10.70
C ARG A 114 4.11 -2.91 -11.95
N ASP A 115 4.34 -4.22 -12.06
CA ASP A 115 4.02 -5.01 -13.24
C ASP A 115 2.51 -5.21 -13.41
N SER A 116 1.78 -5.33 -12.29
CA SER A 116 0.31 -5.48 -12.30
C SER A 116 -0.46 -4.16 -12.35
N PHE A 117 0.21 -3.00 -12.24
CA PHE A 117 -0.47 -1.71 -12.07
C PHE A 117 -1.45 -1.39 -13.21
N GLU A 118 -0.96 -1.36 -14.46
CA GLU A 118 -1.79 -0.94 -15.60
C GLU A 118 -2.89 -1.98 -15.88
N SER A 119 -2.60 -3.28 -15.76
CA SER A 119 -3.61 -4.32 -15.97
C SER A 119 -4.68 -4.32 -14.88
N ALA A 120 -4.32 -4.07 -13.62
CA ALA A 120 -5.30 -4.00 -12.53
C ALA A 120 -6.30 -2.85 -12.73
N PHE A 121 -5.84 -1.67 -13.17
CA PHE A 121 -6.75 -0.57 -13.49
C PHE A 121 -7.60 -0.86 -14.72
N ALA A 122 -7.02 -1.47 -15.76
CA ALA A 122 -7.76 -1.84 -16.97
C ALA A 122 -8.85 -2.90 -16.71
N GLU A 123 -8.61 -3.89 -15.84
CA GLU A 123 -9.64 -4.84 -15.43
C GLU A 123 -10.71 -4.17 -14.56
N LEU A 124 -10.32 -3.31 -13.62
CA LEU A 124 -11.26 -2.54 -12.80
C LEU A 124 -12.22 -1.71 -13.64
N GLU A 125 -11.73 -1.04 -14.70
CA GLU A 125 -12.55 -0.23 -15.61
C GLU A 125 -13.69 -1.02 -16.26
N LYS A 126 -13.51 -2.33 -16.49
CA LYS A 126 -14.55 -3.20 -17.06
C LYS A 126 -15.64 -3.55 -16.05
N GLU A 127 -15.35 -3.44 -14.76
CA GLU A 127 -16.26 -3.77 -13.66
C GLU A 127 -16.98 -2.54 -13.10
N LEU A 128 -16.61 -1.33 -13.53
CA LEU A 128 -17.29 -0.11 -13.10
C LEU A 128 -18.75 -0.08 -13.55
N ALA A 129 -19.64 0.32 -12.64
CA ALA A 129 -21.03 0.57 -12.97
C ALA A 129 -21.16 1.69 -14.02
N LEU A 130 -22.21 1.64 -14.84
CA LEU A 130 -22.45 2.61 -15.92
C LEU A 130 -22.54 4.06 -15.41
N ASP A 131 -23.08 4.25 -14.20
CA ASP A 131 -23.26 5.53 -13.53
C ASP A 131 -22.11 5.87 -12.55
N PHE A 132 -21.02 5.09 -12.57
CA PHE A 132 -19.88 5.34 -11.71
C PHE A 132 -19.28 6.73 -12.00
N PRO A 133 -18.99 7.54 -10.97
CA PRO A 133 -18.38 8.86 -11.15
C PRO A 133 -16.93 8.75 -11.64
N LEU A 134 -16.73 8.75 -12.96
CA LEU A 134 -15.41 8.57 -13.62
C LEU A 134 -14.32 9.55 -13.18
N HIS A 135 -14.70 10.74 -12.67
CA HIS A 135 -13.73 11.69 -12.13
C HIS A 135 -13.00 11.15 -10.89
N ILE A 136 -13.64 10.28 -10.09
CA ILE A 136 -13.02 9.61 -8.93
C ILE A 136 -11.95 8.63 -9.44
N HIS A 137 -12.31 7.78 -10.39
CA HIS A 137 -11.39 6.83 -11.02
C HIS A 137 -10.17 7.55 -11.62
N SER A 138 -10.43 8.59 -12.43
CA SER A 138 -9.39 9.36 -13.11
C SER A 138 -8.43 10.03 -12.12
N SER A 139 -8.96 10.59 -11.02
CA SER A 139 -8.17 11.21 -9.94
C SER A 139 -7.26 10.20 -9.26
N VAL A 140 -7.78 9.03 -8.90
CA VAL A 140 -7.01 7.96 -8.25
C VAL A 140 -5.95 7.39 -9.19
N TYR A 141 -6.31 7.05 -10.43
CA TYR A 141 -5.37 6.50 -11.42
C TYR A 141 -4.19 7.43 -11.67
N ALA A 142 -4.46 8.72 -11.96
CA ALA A 142 -3.41 9.69 -12.26
C ALA A 142 -2.44 9.89 -11.09
N ALA A 143 -2.98 9.98 -9.87
CA ALA A 143 -2.17 10.13 -8.67
C ALA A 143 -1.37 8.86 -8.36
N ALA A 144 -1.98 7.68 -8.48
CA ALA A 144 -1.33 6.40 -8.25
C ALA A 144 -0.21 6.15 -9.26
N ARG A 145 -0.42 6.48 -10.54
CA ARG A 145 0.61 6.37 -11.59
C ARG A 145 1.79 7.31 -11.33
N THR A 146 1.53 8.54 -10.89
CA THR A 146 2.58 9.50 -10.49
C THR A 146 3.41 8.97 -9.32
N ARG A 147 2.76 8.33 -8.33
CA ARG A 147 3.43 7.73 -7.18
C ARG A 147 4.17 6.45 -7.55
N LEU A 148 3.63 5.63 -8.44
CA LEU A 148 4.29 4.43 -8.94
C LEU A 148 5.69 4.74 -9.48
N ALA A 149 5.84 5.84 -10.22
CA ALA A 149 7.13 6.31 -10.72
C ALA A 149 8.14 6.63 -9.60
N GLN A 150 7.69 6.97 -8.38
CA GLN A 150 8.57 7.21 -7.22
C GLN A 150 9.11 5.92 -6.59
N LEU A 151 8.53 4.76 -6.94
CA LEU A 151 9.07 3.48 -6.51
C LEU A 151 10.45 3.21 -7.08
N LYS A 152 10.87 3.84 -8.19
CA LYS A 152 12.23 3.68 -8.78
C LYS A 152 13.37 3.87 -7.79
N THR A 153 13.15 4.70 -6.77
CA THR A 153 14.15 4.93 -5.71
C THR A 153 14.39 3.70 -4.83
N ALA A 154 13.53 2.69 -4.88
CA ALA A 154 13.76 1.40 -4.23
C ALA A 154 14.91 0.62 -4.89
N ASP A 155 15.14 0.80 -6.19
CA ASP A 155 16.10 0.00 -6.95
C ASP A 155 17.54 0.27 -6.51
N ALA A 156 17.83 1.48 -6.03
CA ALA A 156 19.13 1.86 -5.46
C ALA A 156 19.39 1.24 -4.07
N GLU A 157 18.33 0.82 -3.37
CA GLU A 157 18.41 0.22 -2.04
C GLU A 157 18.30 -1.30 -2.07
N LEU A 158 17.63 -1.85 -3.09
CA LEU A 158 17.42 -3.28 -3.36
C LEU A 158 18.50 -3.85 -4.26
#